data_AF-A0A0B0PW33-F1
#
_entry.id   AF-A0A0B0PW33-F1
#
_cell.length_a   1.000
_cell.length_b   1.000
_cell.length_c   1.000
_cell.angle_alpha   90.00
_cell.angle_beta   90.00
_cell.angle_gamma   90.00
#
_symmetry.space_group_name_H-M   'P 1'
#
loop_
_entity.id
_entity.type
_entity.pdbx_description
1 polymer ?
#
loop_
_entity_poly.entity_id
_entity_poly.type
_entity_poly.pdbx_seq_one_letter_code
_entity_poly.pdbx_strand_id
1 'polypeptide(L)'
;MDAFMGRSQTTKGIWIAKCAGLEPCTLVMDLEGTDGRERGEDDTAFEKQSALFALAVSDIVLINMWCHDIGREQAANKPLLKTVFQVMMRLFSPRKTTLMFVIRDKTRTPLEHLEPVLREDIQKIWDSVPKPEAQMETSLSEFFNVEVVALSSYEGKEELFKEQVANLRQRFFHSIAPGGIAGDRRGAVPASGFSFSAQHIWKVIKENKDLDLPAHKVMVATVRCEEIASEKYTSFTSNENWHSLEEAVKSGPVAGFGKKLNSILYTSLSEYDAEATYFDEGVRSAKRKHLEEKLLQLVQPAYQSMLGHLRIETLENFKEAFDKALKGDEGFSVAARKCIETYMASFDAGYAGIESF
;
A
#
# COMPACT_ATOMS: atom_id res chain seq x y z
N MET A 1 33.04 -7.30 10.58
CA MET A 1 34.31 -6.83 10.00
C MET A 1 35.41 -7.50 10.80
N ASP A 2 36.36 -8.17 10.16
CA ASP A 2 37.53 -8.70 10.87
C ASP A 2 38.53 -7.56 11.03
N ALA A 3 38.72 -7.09 12.27
CA ALA A 3 39.61 -5.97 12.57
C ALA A 3 41.06 -6.22 12.13
N PHE A 4 41.45 -7.50 11.96
CA PHE A 4 42.80 -7.90 11.55
C PHE A 4 43.03 -7.85 10.04
N MET A 5 41.97 -7.71 9.23
CA MET A 5 42.06 -7.67 7.76
C MET A 5 42.15 -6.24 7.20
N GLY A 6 42.26 -5.23 8.09
CA GLY A 6 42.32 -3.82 7.71
C GLY A 6 40.95 -3.17 7.51
N ARG A 7 40.95 -1.86 7.26
CA ARG A 7 39.74 -1.07 7.02
C ARG A 7 39.40 -1.06 5.53
N SER A 8 38.25 -1.62 5.18
CA SER A 8 37.71 -1.60 3.82
C SER A 8 36.19 -1.48 3.85
N GLN A 9 35.62 -1.05 2.73
CA GLN A 9 34.19 -1.12 2.48
C GLN A 9 33.67 -2.55 2.66
N THR A 10 32.59 -2.69 3.43
CA THR A 10 31.91 -3.98 3.67
C THR A 10 30.53 -4.03 3.05
N THR A 11 29.67 -3.05 3.36
CA THR A 11 28.33 -2.98 2.77
C THR A 11 28.46 -2.38 1.37
N LYS A 12 27.90 -3.08 0.38
CA LYS A 12 27.85 -2.66 -1.02
C LYS A 12 26.40 -2.59 -1.45
N GLY A 13 25.93 -1.42 -1.87
CA GLY A 13 24.54 -1.20 -2.25
C GLY A 13 23.62 -0.93 -1.06
N ILE A 14 22.36 -1.36 -1.21
CA ILE A 14 21.32 -1.26 -0.19
C ILE A 14 20.80 -2.68 0.06
N TRP A 15 20.82 -3.10 1.31
CA TRP A 15 20.32 -4.39 1.75
C TRP A 15 19.05 -4.20 2.56
N ILE A 16 18.10 -5.13 2.48
CA ILE A 16 16.87 -5.10 3.27
C ILE A 16 16.64 -6.44 3.97
N ALA A 17 16.22 -6.39 5.23
CA ALA A 17 15.91 -7.57 6.02
C ALA A 17 14.69 -7.34 6.92
N LYS A 18 13.94 -8.42 7.20
CA LYS A 18 12.90 -8.40 8.22
C LYS A 18 13.52 -8.53 9.60
N CYS A 19 13.13 -7.66 10.53
CA CYS A 19 13.53 -7.77 11.93
C CYS A 19 12.82 -8.94 12.62
N ALA A 20 13.61 -9.84 13.22
CA ALA A 20 13.07 -10.95 14.00
C ALA A 20 12.59 -10.48 15.38
N GLY A 21 11.38 -10.89 15.78
CA GLY A 21 10.83 -10.63 17.11
C GLY A 21 10.49 -9.16 17.38
N LEU A 22 10.09 -8.41 16.35
CA LEU A 22 9.57 -7.05 16.44
C LEU A 22 8.19 -7.01 15.79
N GLU A 23 7.19 -6.59 16.55
CA GLU A 23 5.85 -6.27 16.06
C GLU A 23 5.55 -4.79 16.37
N PRO A 24 4.96 -4.01 15.44
CA PRO A 24 4.53 -4.41 14.08
C PRO A 24 5.69 -4.83 13.17
N CYS A 25 5.40 -5.62 12.14
CA CYS A 25 6.39 -6.05 11.14
C CYS A 25 7.31 -4.91 10.70
N THR A 26 8.60 -5.03 11.04
CA THR A 26 9.61 -4.00 10.81
C THR A 26 10.63 -4.50 9.78
N LEU A 27 10.87 -3.70 8.75
CA LEU A 27 11.95 -3.90 7.78
C LEU A 27 13.10 -2.95 8.11
N VAL A 28 14.33 -3.44 8.04
CA VAL A 28 15.55 -2.64 8.20
C VAL A 28 16.29 -2.63 6.87
N MET A 29 16.74 -1.44 6.49
CA MET A 29 17.63 -1.27 5.35
C MET A 29 19.04 -0.92 5.85
N ASP A 30 20.03 -1.68 5.40
CA ASP A 30 21.45 -1.34 5.60
C ASP A 30 21.98 -0.69 4.33
N LEU A 31 22.46 0.53 4.46
CA LEU A 31 22.99 1.31 3.35
C LEU A 31 24.51 1.30 3.39
N GLU A 32 25.11 1.18 2.20
CA GLU A 32 26.53 1.41 2.03
C GLU A 32 26.96 2.76 2.64
N GLY A 33 28.06 2.71 3.40
CA GLY A 33 28.61 3.88 4.07
C GLY A 33 29.03 4.95 3.07
N THR A 34 28.92 6.20 3.50
CA THR A 34 29.33 7.39 2.75
C THR A 34 30.80 7.70 3.02
N ASP A 35 31.44 8.49 2.15
CA ASP A 35 32.82 8.95 2.31
C ASP A 35 33.85 7.79 2.31
N GLY A 36 33.55 6.74 1.53
CA GLY A 36 34.41 5.57 1.34
C GLY A 36 35.48 5.83 0.28
N ARG A 37 36.72 5.42 0.56
CA ARG A 37 37.87 5.58 -0.36
C ARG A 37 37.63 4.88 -1.70
N GLU A 38 36.84 3.81 -1.70
CA GLU A 38 36.65 2.90 -2.84
C GLU A 38 35.88 3.52 -4.02
N ARG A 39 35.12 4.62 -3.82
CA ARG A 39 34.35 5.28 -4.89
C ARG A 39 35.00 6.55 -5.46
N GLY A 40 36.05 7.07 -4.84
CA GLY A 40 36.76 8.29 -5.27
C GLY A 40 35.99 9.59 -4.99
N GLU A 41 36.66 10.74 -5.09
CA GLU A 41 36.10 12.07 -4.76
C GLU A 41 35.01 12.56 -5.73
N ASP A 42 34.97 12.05 -6.96
CA ASP A 42 34.14 12.60 -8.04
C ASP A 42 32.76 11.92 -8.22
N ASP A 43 32.52 10.73 -7.65
CA ASP A 43 31.26 9.97 -7.84
C ASP A 43 30.44 9.80 -6.54
N THR A 44 30.01 10.94 -5.99
CA THR A 44 29.04 11.00 -4.86
C THR A 44 27.59 10.77 -5.31
N ALA A 45 27.35 10.42 -6.58
CA ALA A 45 25.99 10.29 -7.12
C ALA A 45 25.23 9.16 -6.40
N PHE A 46 25.89 8.03 -6.18
CA PHE A 46 25.27 6.91 -5.49
C PHE A 46 24.93 7.23 -4.03
N GLU A 47 25.81 7.92 -3.30
CA GLU A 47 25.58 8.32 -1.90
C GLU A 47 24.36 9.24 -1.79
N LYS A 48 24.24 10.20 -2.71
CA LYS A 48 23.07 11.08 -2.80
C LYS A 48 21.81 10.28 -3.11
N GLN A 49 21.86 9.39 -4.10
CA GLN A 49 20.70 8.58 -4.52
C GLN A 49 20.26 7.62 -3.42
N SER A 50 21.18 6.93 -2.75
CA SER A 50 20.88 5.99 -1.68
C SER A 50 20.33 6.71 -0.45
N ALA A 51 20.89 7.85 -0.06
CA ALA A 51 20.38 8.67 1.02
C ALA A 51 18.97 9.21 0.72
N LEU A 52 18.73 9.70 -0.50
CA LEU A 52 17.41 10.15 -0.94
C LEU A 52 16.39 9.01 -0.97
N PHE A 53 16.81 7.82 -1.39
CA PHE A 53 15.97 6.64 -1.38
C PHE A 53 15.61 6.22 0.05
N ALA A 54 16.58 6.16 0.97
CA ALA A 54 16.36 5.88 2.39
C ALA A 54 15.43 6.92 3.01
N LEU A 55 15.64 8.19 2.66
CA LEU A 55 14.67 9.28 2.68
C LEU A 55 13.28 8.75 2.36
N ALA A 56 12.99 8.69 1.08
CA ALA A 56 11.69 8.46 0.48
C ALA A 56 10.90 7.28 1.06
N VAL A 57 11.57 6.17 1.37
CA VAL A 57 10.89 4.91 1.71
C VAL A 57 10.83 4.61 3.20
N SER A 58 11.61 5.30 4.05
CA SER A 58 11.69 4.99 5.48
C SER A 58 10.76 5.87 6.32
N ASP A 59 10.17 5.29 7.36
CA ASP A 59 9.49 6.02 8.44
C ASP A 59 10.50 6.65 9.43
N ILE A 60 11.65 5.99 9.60
CA ILE A 60 12.73 6.37 10.53
C ILE A 60 14.07 6.14 9.81
N VAL A 61 14.94 7.15 9.84
CA VAL A 61 16.30 7.07 9.29
C VAL A 61 17.30 7.19 10.43
N LEU A 62 18.12 6.15 10.60
CA LEU A 62 19.22 6.12 11.56
C LEU A 62 20.46 6.75 10.95
N ILE A 63 20.93 7.85 11.53
CA ILE A 63 22.17 8.53 11.12
C ILE A 63 23.24 8.16 12.15
N ASN A 64 24.07 7.17 11.82
CA ASN A 64 25.21 6.80 12.65
C ASN A 64 26.33 7.82 12.49
N MET A 65 26.85 8.34 13.61
CA MET A 65 27.95 9.29 13.61
C MET A 65 28.87 9.10 14.81
N TRP A 66 30.16 9.43 14.69
CA TRP A 66 31.08 9.35 15.82
C TRP A 66 30.96 10.56 16.73
N CYS A 67 31.10 10.36 18.04
CA CYS A 67 31.03 11.44 19.02
C CYS A 67 32.06 12.56 18.77
N HIS A 68 33.22 12.24 18.19
CA HIS A 68 34.27 13.22 17.89
C HIS A 68 34.05 14.02 16.60
N ASP A 69 33.05 13.64 15.79
CA ASP A 69 32.66 14.39 14.60
C ASP A 69 31.66 15.51 14.92
N ILE A 70 31.05 15.47 16.10
CA ILE A 70 30.15 16.51 16.59
C ILE A 70 30.93 17.83 16.75
N GLY A 71 30.42 18.90 16.17
CA GLY A 71 31.04 20.24 16.21
C GLY A 71 32.12 20.47 15.14
N ARG A 72 32.38 19.51 14.24
CA ARG A 72 33.23 19.74 13.06
C ARG A 72 32.38 20.22 11.88
N GLU A 73 32.95 21.07 11.03
CA GLU A 73 32.22 21.67 9.91
C GLU A 73 32.10 20.73 8.69
N GLN A 74 33.14 19.92 8.45
CA GLN A 74 33.19 18.98 7.31
C GLN A 74 32.97 17.52 7.71
N ALA A 75 32.96 17.20 9.01
CA ALA A 75 32.65 15.86 9.48
C ALA A 75 31.13 15.70 9.66
N ALA A 76 30.67 14.49 9.99
CA ALA A 76 29.27 14.17 10.26
C ALA A 76 28.30 14.31 9.06
N ASN A 77 28.79 14.16 7.82
CA ASN A 77 27.96 14.16 6.61
C ASN A 77 27.10 15.42 6.39
N LYS A 78 27.49 16.58 6.96
CA LYS A 78 26.75 17.85 6.79
C LYS A 78 26.49 18.23 5.31
N PRO A 79 27.46 18.10 4.37
CA PRO A 79 27.23 18.40 2.95
C PRO A 79 26.20 17.47 2.29
N LEU A 80 26.21 16.18 2.66
CA LEU A 80 25.24 15.21 2.18
C LEU A 80 23.85 15.55 2.70
N LEU A 81 23.70 15.82 4.01
CA LEU A 81 22.42 16.22 4.60
C LEU A 81 21.85 17.49 3.95
N LYS A 82 22.69 18.49 3.67
CA LYS A 82 22.28 19.70 2.95
C LYS A 82 21.72 19.37 1.56
N THR A 83 22.44 18.57 0.79
CA THR A 83 22.01 18.15 -0.55
C THR A 83 20.70 17.37 -0.48
N VAL A 84 20.61 16.46 0.48
CA VAL A 84 19.45 15.60 0.68
C VAL A 84 18.23 16.41 1.10
N PHE A 85 18.34 17.37 2.03
CA PHE A 85 17.24 18.26 2.38
C PHE A 85 16.79 19.12 1.20
N GLN A 86 17.72 19.68 0.43
CA GLN A 86 17.40 20.47 -0.76
C GLN A 86 16.63 19.67 -1.80
N VAL A 87 17.14 18.49 -2.14
CA VAL A 87 16.50 17.62 -3.12
C VAL A 87 15.19 17.08 -2.54
N MET A 88 15.13 16.82 -1.24
CA MET A 88 13.90 16.32 -0.60
C MET A 88 12.76 17.33 -0.66
N MET A 89 13.01 18.61 -0.40
CA MET A 89 11.99 19.66 -0.50
C MET A 89 11.46 19.86 -1.92
N ARG A 90 12.30 19.61 -2.93
CA ARG A 90 11.90 19.67 -4.34
C ARG A 90 11.15 18.42 -4.77
N LEU A 91 11.68 17.26 -4.37
CA LEU A 91 11.21 15.98 -4.87
C LEU A 91 9.95 15.54 -4.15
N PHE A 92 9.77 15.76 -2.84
CA PHE A 92 8.71 15.11 -2.07
C PHE A 92 7.75 16.12 -1.42
N SER A 93 6.48 15.75 -1.34
CA SER A 93 5.52 16.47 -0.50
C SER A 93 5.93 16.40 0.98
N PRO A 94 5.55 17.38 1.81
CA PRO A 94 5.82 17.34 3.25
C PRO A 94 5.30 16.05 3.89
N ARG A 95 6.23 15.28 4.45
CA ARG A 95 5.95 14.14 5.32
C ARG A 95 6.88 14.24 6.51
N LYS A 96 6.35 14.00 7.70
CA LYS A 96 7.13 14.04 8.92
C LYS A 96 7.90 12.72 9.06
N THR A 97 9.21 12.72 8.82
CA THR A 97 10.09 11.54 8.93
C THR A 97 10.94 11.65 10.19
N THR A 98 11.23 10.56 10.89
CA THR A 98 12.12 10.64 12.07
C THR A 98 13.58 10.49 11.66
N LEU A 99 14.40 11.51 11.94
CA LEU A 99 15.85 11.46 11.87
C LEU A 99 16.39 11.13 13.26
N MET A 100 16.91 9.93 13.42
CA MET A 100 17.49 9.49 14.70
C MET A 100 19.01 9.44 14.58
N PHE A 101 19.67 10.41 15.21
CA PHE A 101 21.11 10.51 15.29
C PHE A 101 21.62 9.54 16.37
N VAL A 102 22.37 8.53 15.93
CA VAL A 102 22.99 7.53 16.81
C VAL A 102 24.47 7.89 16.95
N ILE A 103 24.78 8.56 18.06
CA ILE A 103 26.16 8.93 18.42
C ILE A 103 26.88 7.67 18.90
N ARG A 104 27.95 7.33 18.22
CA ARG A 104 28.83 6.19 18.50
C ARG A 104 30.02 6.64 19.35
N ASP A 105 30.52 5.73 20.18
CA ASP A 105 31.69 5.90 21.02
C ASP A 105 31.62 7.16 21.89
N LYS A 106 30.54 7.24 22.67
CA LYS A 106 30.30 8.33 23.62
C LYS A 106 31.54 8.58 24.51
N THR A 107 31.98 9.83 24.50
CA THR A 107 33.10 10.32 25.33
C THR A 107 32.61 10.74 26.72
N ARG A 108 33.45 11.46 27.47
CA ARG A 108 33.09 12.01 28.79
C ARG A 108 32.01 13.10 28.72
N THR A 109 31.77 13.67 27.54
CA THR A 109 30.78 14.73 27.36
C THR A 109 29.36 14.17 27.52
N PRO A 110 28.55 14.71 28.45
CA PRO A 110 27.15 14.34 28.61
C PRO A 110 26.33 14.57 27.34
N LEU A 111 25.29 13.74 27.14
CA LEU A 111 24.37 13.87 26.00
C LEU A 111 23.63 15.22 26.03
N GLU A 112 23.31 15.73 27.22
CA GLU A 112 22.67 17.03 27.46
C GLU A 112 23.42 18.21 26.84
N HIS A 113 24.73 18.08 26.61
CA HIS A 113 25.54 19.09 25.92
C HIS A 113 25.74 18.80 24.44
N LEU A 114 25.75 17.52 24.04
CA LEU A 114 25.93 17.12 22.64
C LEU A 114 24.65 17.29 21.81
N GLU A 115 23.50 16.98 22.40
CA GLU A 115 22.21 17.02 21.73
C GLU A 115 21.85 18.44 21.25
N PRO A 116 21.96 19.51 22.06
CA PRO A 116 21.66 20.86 21.60
C PRO A 116 22.56 21.30 20.44
N VAL A 117 23.86 20.95 20.48
CA VAL A 117 24.81 21.27 19.41
C VAL A 117 24.41 20.59 18.10
N LEU A 118 24.05 19.31 18.15
CA LEU A 118 23.57 18.60 16.97
C LEU A 118 22.27 19.19 16.43
N ARG A 119 21.31 19.50 17.30
CA ARG A 119 20.03 20.11 16.87
C ARG A 119 20.27 21.47 16.21
N GLU A 120 21.14 22.30 16.78
CA GLU A 120 21.52 23.59 16.20
C GLU A 120 22.20 23.41 14.84
N ASP A 121 23.11 22.45 14.70
CA ASP A 121 23.78 22.16 13.43
C ASP A 121 22.78 21.72 12.34
N ILE A 122 21.84 20.83 12.67
CA ILE A 122 20.80 20.40 11.71
C ILE A 122 19.88 21.57 11.34
N GLN A 123 19.53 22.42 12.30
CA GLN A 123 18.73 23.61 12.03
C GLN A 123 19.48 24.59 11.10
N LYS A 124 20.77 24.83 11.33
CA LYS A 124 21.61 25.66 10.43
C LYS A 124 21.67 25.07 9.02
N ILE A 125 21.83 23.75 8.90
CA ILE A 125 21.82 23.08 7.58
C ILE A 125 20.48 23.33 6.89
N TRP A 126 19.36 23.11 7.58
CA TRP A 126 18.01 23.37 7.08
C TRP A 126 17.81 24.81 6.63
N ASP A 127 18.24 25.78 7.42
CA ASP A 127 18.10 27.20 7.12
C ASP A 127 18.94 27.62 5.90
N SER A 128 20.08 26.97 5.69
CA SER A 128 20.98 27.23 4.55
C SER A 128 20.51 26.64 3.22
N VAL A 129 19.48 25.78 3.23
CA VAL A 129 18.93 25.15 2.03
C VAL A 129 17.97 26.12 1.33
N PRO A 130 18.12 26.36 0.01
CA PRO A 130 17.17 27.16 -0.75
C PRO A 130 15.78 26.51 -0.75
N LYS A 131 14.78 27.21 -0.23
CA LYS A 131 13.40 26.74 -0.13
C LYS A 131 12.54 27.34 -1.27
N PRO A 132 11.62 26.59 -1.88
CA PRO A 132 10.63 27.15 -2.80
C PRO A 132 9.77 28.24 -2.13
N GLU A 133 9.21 29.17 -2.90
CA GLU A 133 8.42 30.29 -2.35
C GLU A 133 7.29 29.84 -1.40
N ALA A 134 6.61 28.74 -1.75
CA ALA A 134 5.53 28.15 -0.96
C ALA A 134 5.97 27.56 0.40
N GLN A 135 7.28 27.40 0.63
CA GLN A 135 7.86 26.76 1.81
C GLN A 135 8.93 27.64 2.49
N MET A 136 8.98 28.95 2.22
CA MET A 136 10.04 29.81 2.74
C MET A 136 10.06 29.90 4.27
N GLU A 137 8.90 29.85 4.93
CA GLU A 137 8.78 29.96 6.39
C GLU A 137 8.66 28.60 7.11
N THR A 138 8.80 27.49 6.39
CA THR A 138 8.53 26.17 6.95
C THR A 138 9.63 25.69 7.89
N SER A 139 9.24 25.29 9.10
CA SER A 139 10.19 24.83 10.12
C SER A 139 10.69 23.41 9.84
N LEU A 140 11.90 23.08 10.29
CA LEU A 140 12.45 21.71 10.22
C LEU A 140 11.47 20.70 10.86
N SER A 141 10.81 21.11 11.95
CA SER A 141 9.91 20.27 12.73
C SER A 141 8.63 19.84 12.01
N GLU A 142 8.28 20.49 10.89
CA GLU A 142 7.16 20.10 10.05
C GLU A 142 7.51 18.90 9.15
N PHE A 143 8.79 18.75 8.79
CA PHE A 143 9.29 17.67 7.95
C PHE A 143 9.98 16.56 8.75
N PHE A 144 10.55 16.89 9.90
CA PHE A 144 11.37 15.94 10.65
C PHE A 144 11.10 15.94 12.14
N ASN A 145 11.00 14.74 12.71
CA ASN A 145 11.27 14.54 14.13
C ASN A 145 12.77 14.30 14.28
N VAL A 146 13.43 15.04 15.16
CA VAL A 146 14.86 14.82 15.43
C VAL A 146 15.00 14.15 16.79
N GLU A 147 15.57 12.95 16.78
CA GLU A 147 15.87 12.12 17.94
C GLU A 147 17.38 11.95 18.06
N VAL A 148 17.91 11.97 19.30
CA VAL A 148 19.34 11.78 19.55
C VAL A 148 19.53 10.68 20.58
N VAL A 149 20.38 9.72 20.26
CA VAL A 149 20.75 8.61 21.13
C VAL A 149 22.27 8.49 21.13
N ALA A 150 22.86 8.21 22.30
CA ALA A 150 24.29 7.97 22.42
C ALA A 150 24.57 6.57 22.93
N LEU A 151 25.45 5.86 22.22
CA LEU A 151 25.92 4.52 22.55
C LEU A 151 27.39 4.59 22.98
N SER A 152 27.73 3.80 23.99
CA SER A 152 29.10 3.66 24.49
C SER A 152 29.99 2.94 23.47
N SER A 153 31.31 2.98 23.65
CA SER A 153 32.21 2.20 22.78
C SER A 153 31.97 0.71 22.94
N TYR A 154 31.78 0.00 21.82
CA TYR A 154 31.63 -1.45 21.82
C TYR A 154 32.91 -2.15 22.30
N GLU A 155 34.08 -1.70 21.82
CA GLU A 155 35.37 -2.28 22.19
C GLU A 155 35.72 -2.02 23.67
N GLY A 156 35.45 -0.81 24.17
CA GLY A 156 35.81 -0.43 25.54
C GLY A 156 34.78 -0.79 26.61
N LYS A 157 33.49 -0.91 26.23
CA LYS A 157 32.36 -1.07 27.17
C LYS A 157 31.25 -1.92 26.56
N GLU A 158 31.59 -3.13 26.13
CA GLU A 158 30.69 -4.03 25.39
C GLU A 158 29.34 -4.26 26.07
N GLU A 159 29.33 -4.62 27.36
CA GLU A 159 28.08 -4.93 28.07
C GLU A 159 27.15 -3.71 28.19
N LEU A 160 27.72 -2.53 28.46
CA LEU A 160 26.96 -1.28 28.49
C LEU A 160 26.43 -0.92 27.10
N PHE A 161 27.21 -1.16 26.04
CA PHE A 161 26.72 -0.97 24.67
C PHE A 161 25.54 -1.89 24.35
N LYS A 162 25.64 -3.19 24.69
CA LYS A 162 24.54 -4.14 24.48
C LYS A 162 23.29 -3.74 25.23
N GLU A 163 23.42 -3.31 26.48
CA GLU A 163 22.30 -2.79 27.29
C GLU A 163 21.66 -1.56 26.62
N GLN A 164 22.46 -0.59 26.18
CA GLN A 164 21.97 0.62 25.51
C GLN A 164 21.28 0.31 24.17
N VAL A 165 21.81 -0.65 23.40
CA VAL A 165 21.18 -1.13 22.16
C VAL A 165 19.87 -1.85 22.47
N ALA A 166 19.81 -2.66 23.53
CA ALA A 166 18.57 -3.31 23.97
C ALA A 166 17.50 -2.27 24.35
N ASN A 167 17.89 -1.23 25.10
CA ASN A 167 17.00 -0.11 25.46
C ASN A 167 16.53 0.66 24.22
N LEU A 168 17.42 0.91 23.25
CA LEU A 168 17.05 1.54 21.98
C LEU A 168 16.04 0.68 21.21
N ARG A 169 16.28 -0.64 21.14
CA ARG A 169 15.37 -1.60 20.48
C ARG A 169 13.96 -1.55 21.09
N GLN A 170 13.81 -1.35 22.40
CA GLN A 170 12.50 -1.26 23.04
C GLN A 170 11.62 -0.13 22.47
N ARG A 171 12.24 0.97 22.01
CA ARG A 171 11.50 2.10 21.42
C ARG A 171 10.79 1.75 20.10
N PHE A 172 11.23 0.69 19.41
CA PHE A 172 10.66 0.31 18.11
C PHE A 172 9.38 -0.52 18.21
N PHE A 173 9.12 -1.22 19.32
CA PHE A 173 7.90 -2.00 19.52
C PHE A 173 6.63 -1.14 19.51
N HIS A 174 6.73 0.11 19.98
CA HIS A 174 5.62 1.06 20.00
C HIS A 174 5.82 2.19 18.97
N SER A 175 6.63 1.95 17.94
CA SER A 175 7.04 2.97 16.98
C SER A 175 5.85 3.63 16.27
N ILE A 176 4.82 2.86 15.91
CA ILE A 176 3.66 3.34 15.16
C ILE A 176 2.48 3.80 16.04
N ALA A 177 2.58 3.68 17.37
CA ALA A 177 1.53 4.13 18.27
C ALA A 177 1.43 5.66 18.27
N PRO A 178 0.29 6.27 18.66
CA PRO A 178 0.22 7.72 18.83
C PRO A 178 1.32 8.23 19.77
N GLY A 179 2.16 9.17 19.29
CA GLY A 179 3.32 9.66 20.02
C GLY A 179 4.56 8.75 19.97
N GLY A 180 4.53 7.68 19.16
CA GLY A 180 5.67 6.81 18.87
C GLY A 180 6.74 7.49 18.02
N ILE A 181 7.86 6.79 17.81
CA ILE A 181 9.02 7.31 17.09
C ILE A 181 8.89 7.27 15.56
N ALA A 182 7.89 6.58 15.00
CA ALA A 182 7.61 6.64 13.58
C ALA A 182 7.05 8.02 13.22
N GLY A 183 7.35 8.47 12.00
CA GLY A 183 6.83 9.72 11.45
C GLY A 183 5.30 9.83 11.37
N ASP A 184 4.78 10.80 10.62
CA ASP A 184 3.33 10.93 10.40
C ASP A 184 2.73 9.83 9.50
N ARG A 185 3.59 9.06 8.83
CA ARG A 185 3.25 7.95 7.92
C ARG A 185 2.27 8.35 6.80
N ARG A 186 2.16 9.64 6.46
CA ARG A 186 1.22 10.13 5.42
C ARG A 186 1.51 9.51 4.04
N GLY A 187 2.80 9.32 3.74
CA GLY A 187 3.29 8.67 2.52
C GLY A 187 3.34 7.14 2.58
N ALA A 188 2.86 6.50 3.65
CA ALA A 188 2.89 5.05 3.76
C ALA A 188 2.02 4.38 2.69
N VAL A 189 2.57 3.32 2.10
CA VAL A 189 1.88 2.44 1.17
C VAL A 189 1.63 1.09 1.84
N PRO A 190 0.56 0.37 1.48
CA PRO A 190 0.35 -1.00 1.95
C PRO A 190 1.56 -1.90 1.63
N ALA A 191 1.83 -2.89 2.47
CA ALA A 191 2.98 -3.78 2.31
C ALA A 191 2.98 -4.51 0.96
N SER A 192 1.81 -4.89 0.45
CA SER A 192 1.62 -5.50 -0.88
C SER A 192 2.04 -4.57 -2.04
N GLY A 193 1.98 -3.24 -1.85
CA GLY A 193 2.43 -2.24 -2.81
C GLY A 193 3.87 -1.78 -2.60
N PHE A 194 4.56 -2.21 -1.54
CA PHE A 194 5.88 -1.68 -1.17
C PHE A 194 6.95 -1.94 -2.24
N SER A 195 7.02 -3.16 -2.78
CA SER A 195 8.04 -3.50 -3.79
C SER A 195 7.90 -2.62 -5.04
N PHE A 196 6.67 -2.46 -5.55
CA PHE A 196 6.40 -1.62 -6.71
C PHE A 196 6.70 -0.13 -6.43
N SER A 197 6.27 0.35 -5.26
CA SER A 197 6.57 1.70 -4.77
C SER A 197 8.08 1.97 -4.72
N ALA A 198 8.85 1.08 -4.06
CA ALA A 198 10.30 1.20 -3.93
C ALA A 198 11.02 1.23 -5.30
N GLN A 199 10.63 0.35 -6.23
CA GLN A 199 11.21 0.33 -7.58
C GLN A 199 10.94 1.63 -8.34
N HIS A 200 9.72 2.15 -8.26
CA HIS A 200 9.36 3.40 -8.94
C HIS A 200 10.11 4.59 -8.35
N ILE A 201 10.14 4.71 -7.01
CA ILE A 201 10.89 5.75 -6.30
C ILE A 201 12.37 5.72 -6.70
N TRP A 202 12.98 4.53 -6.71
CA TRP A 202 14.36 4.36 -7.13
C TRP A 202 14.60 4.82 -8.57
N LYS A 203 13.68 4.49 -9.49
CA LYS A 203 13.75 4.93 -10.88
C LYS A 203 13.70 6.46 -11.00
N VAL A 204 12.77 7.11 -10.30
CA VAL A 204 12.61 8.58 -10.30
C VAL A 204 13.87 9.28 -9.77
N ILE A 205 14.44 8.75 -8.68
CA ILE A 205 15.70 9.23 -8.09
C ILE A 205 16.87 9.07 -9.08
N LYS A 206 16.98 7.93 -9.76
CA LYS A 206 18.03 7.72 -10.77
C LYS A 206 17.89 8.66 -11.98
N GLU A 207 16.67 9.02 -12.34
CA GLU A 207 16.37 9.93 -13.45
C GLU A 207 16.40 11.42 -13.04
N ASN A 208 16.66 11.74 -11.76
CA ASN A 208 16.61 13.10 -11.20
C ASN A 208 15.31 13.86 -11.52
N LYS A 209 14.16 13.17 -11.51
CA LYS A 209 12.83 13.76 -11.74
C LYS A 209 12.12 14.05 -10.41
N ASP A 210 11.19 15.01 -10.42
CA ASP A 210 10.34 15.34 -9.27
C ASP A 210 9.43 14.15 -8.88
N LEU A 211 9.19 13.93 -7.57
CA LEU A 211 8.42 12.79 -7.03
C LEU A 211 7.25 13.23 -6.12
N ASP A 212 6.11 13.56 -6.72
CA ASP A 212 4.90 13.81 -5.96
C ASP A 212 4.42 12.53 -5.22
N LEU A 213 4.64 12.45 -3.90
CA LEU A 213 4.28 11.29 -3.08
C LEU A 213 2.76 11.04 -2.99
N PRO A 214 1.89 12.06 -2.81
CA PRO A 214 0.44 11.90 -2.94
C PRO A 214 0.04 11.29 -4.28
N ALA A 215 0.52 11.85 -5.40
CA ALA A 215 0.23 11.31 -6.72
C ALA A 215 0.81 9.90 -6.90
N HIS A 216 1.99 9.64 -6.36
CA HIS A 216 2.63 8.34 -6.35
C HIS A 216 1.81 7.31 -5.57
N LYS A 217 1.27 7.67 -4.40
CA LYS A 217 0.40 6.79 -3.60
C LYS A 217 -0.87 6.42 -4.37
N VAL A 218 -1.49 7.39 -5.05
CA VAL A 218 -2.65 7.18 -5.93
C VAL A 218 -2.27 6.29 -7.12
N MET A 219 -1.09 6.48 -7.70
CA MET A 219 -0.57 5.65 -8.79
C MET A 219 -0.34 4.20 -8.35
N VAL A 220 0.32 3.97 -7.20
CA VAL A 220 0.49 2.63 -6.61
C VAL A 220 -0.87 2.00 -6.34
N ALA A 221 -1.81 2.72 -5.74
CA ALA A 221 -3.17 2.24 -5.54
C ALA A 221 -3.85 1.87 -6.86
N THR A 222 -3.67 2.67 -7.91
CA THR A 222 -4.31 2.44 -9.22
C THR A 222 -3.81 1.15 -9.85
N VAL A 223 -2.49 0.94 -9.85
CA VAL A 223 -1.89 -0.29 -10.39
C VAL A 223 -2.30 -1.50 -9.56
N ARG A 224 -2.16 -1.44 -8.23
CA ARG A 224 -2.46 -2.58 -7.36
C ARG A 224 -3.95 -2.94 -7.33
N CYS A 225 -4.85 -1.96 -7.29
CA CYS A 225 -6.29 -2.24 -7.35
C CYS A 225 -6.70 -2.79 -8.72
N GLU A 226 -6.07 -2.38 -9.83
CA GLU A 226 -6.32 -2.99 -11.14
C GLU A 226 -5.84 -4.45 -11.18
N GLU A 227 -4.65 -4.74 -10.65
CA GLU A 227 -4.12 -6.11 -10.57
C GLU A 227 -5.04 -7.01 -9.75
N ILE A 228 -5.44 -6.58 -8.54
CA ILE A 228 -6.39 -7.31 -7.69
C ILE A 228 -7.71 -7.52 -8.45
N ALA A 229 -8.26 -6.48 -9.08
CA ALA A 229 -9.51 -6.60 -9.85
C ALA A 229 -9.37 -7.61 -11.01
N SER A 230 -8.25 -7.59 -11.73
CA SER A 230 -7.97 -8.54 -12.81
C SER A 230 -7.83 -9.97 -12.30
N GLU A 231 -7.17 -10.17 -11.16
CA GLU A 231 -7.05 -11.46 -10.50
C GLU A 231 -8.43 -11.99 -10.05
N LYS A 232 -9.26 -11.15 -9.43
CA LYS A 232 -10.63 -11.53 -9.03
C LYS A 232 -11.52 -11.86 -10.23
N TYR A 233 -11.43 -11.08 -11.30
CA TYR A 233 -12.11 -11.40 -12.55
C TYR A 233 -11.66 -12.76 -13.11
N THR A 234 -10.35 -13.03 -13.15
CA THR A 234 -9.80 -14.29 -13.65
C THR A 234 -10.22 -15.48 -12.78
N SER A 235 -10.20 -15.30 -11.46
CA SER A 235 -10.67 -16.28 -10.47
C SER A 235 -12.16 -16.59 -10.66
N PHE A 236 -12.99 -15.55 -10.84
CA PHE A 236 -14.40 -15.71 -11.17
C PHE A 236 -14.61 -16.47 -12.48
N THR A 237 -13.88 -16.14 -13.55
CA THR A 237 -14.01 -16.83 -14.84
C THR A 237 -13.59 -18.30 -14.81
N SER A 238 -12.76 -18.68 -13.82
CA SER A 238 -12.31 -20.06 -13.64
C SER A 238 -13.09 -20.79 -12.53
N ASN A 239 -14.13 -20.18 -11.97
CA ASN A 239 -14.85 -20.70 -10.82
C ASN A 239 -15.77 -21.86 -11.22
N GLU A 240 -15.59 -23.04 -10.63
CA GLU A 240 -16.39 -24.24 -10.93
C GLU A 240 -17.89 -24.05 -10.63
N ASN A 241 -18.24 -23.31 -9.58
CA ASN A 241 -19.64 -23.02 -9.25
C ASN A 241 -20.28 -22.12 -10.31
N TRP A 242 -19.52 -21.14 -10.84
CA TRP A 242 -19.97 -20.30 -11.95
C TRP A 242 -20.18 -21.14 -13.21
N HIS A 243 -19.21 -21.95 -13.62
CA HIS A 243 -19.34 -22.81 -14.81
C HIS A 243 -20.51 -23.80 -14.68
N SER A 244 -20.69 -24.42 -13.52
CA SER A 244 -21.80 -25.33 -13.26
C SER A 244 -23.16 -24.61 -13.38
N LEU A 245 -23.25 -23.38 -12.86
CA LEU A 245 -24.45 -22.56 -12.97
C LEU A 245 -24.72 -22.13 -14.43
N GLU A 246 -23.69 -21.72 -15.15
CA GLU A 246 -23.76 -21.32 -16.56
C GLU A 246 -24.22 -22.47 -17.46
N GLU A 247 -23.65 -23.67 -17.29
CA GLU A 247 -24.05 -24.87 -18.03
C GLU A 247 -25.46 -25.35 -17.66
N ALA A 248 -25.83 -25.28 -16.37
CA ALA A 248 -27.18 -25.67 -15.93
C ALA A 248 -28.26 -24.80 -16.60
N VAL A 249 -28.01 -23.49 -16.72
CA VAL A 249 -28.95 -22.58 -17.40
C VAL A 249 -29.10 -22.90 -18.87
N LYS A 250 -28.04 -23.34 -19.58
CA LYS A 250 -28.16 -23.76 -20.99
C LYS A 250 -29.13 -24.94 -21.18
N SER A 251 -29.29 -25.76 -20.14
CA SER A 251 -30.16 -26.95 -20.17
C SER A 251 -31.61 -26.66 -19.77
N GLY A 252 -31.90 -25.49 -19.17
CA GLY A 252 -33.25 -25.12 -18.74
C GLY A 252 -33.29 -24.19 -17.53
N PRO A 253 -34.49 -23.93 -16.96
CA PRO A 253 -34.64 -23.05 -15.82
C PRO A 253 -33.97 -23.63 -14.56
N VAL A 254 -33.19 -22.80 -13.86
CA VAL A 254 -32.47 -23.19 -12.65
C VAL A 254 -33.12 -22.58 -11.41
N ALA A 255 -33.55 -23.44 -10.48
CA ALA A 255 -34.10 -23.01 -9.21
C ALA A 255 -33.07 -22.22 -8.37
N GLY A 256 -33.47 -21.03 -7.91
CA GLY A 256 -32.63 -20.15 -7.09
C GLY A 256 -31.43 -19.56 -7.84
N PHE A 257 -31.50 -19.44 -9.17
CA PHE A 257 -30.44 -18.87 -10.01
C PHE A 257 -29.91 -17.54 -9.45
N GLY A 258 -30.78 -16.55 -9.19
CA GLY A 258 -30.36 -15.23 -8.71
C GLY A 258 -29.60 -15.31 -7.39
N LYS A 259 -30.09 -16.09 -6.42
CA LYS A 259 -29.40 -16.29 -5.12
C LYS A 259 -28.02 -16.92 -5.28
N LYS A 260 -27.89 -17.94 -6.14
CA LYS A 260 -26.60 -18.61 -6.40
C LYS A 260 -25.63 -17.66 -7.09
N LEU A 261 -26.09 -16.97 -8.12
CA LEU A 261 -25.29 -16.00 -8.87
C LEU A 261 -24.77 -14.89 -7.94
N ASN A 262 -25.65 -14.31 -7.14
CA ASN A 262 -25.28 -13.28 -6.17
C ASN A 262 -24.28 -13.75 -5.14
N SER A 263 -24.41 -14.98 -4.65
CA SER A 263 -23.43 -15.53 -3.71
C SER A 263 -22.03 -15.55 -4.33
N ILE A 264 -21.89 -15.97 -5.59
CA ILE A 264 -20.59 -16.06 -6.27
C ILE A 264 -20.00 -14.66 -6.51
N LEU A 265 -20.83 -13.72 -6.98
CA LEU A 265 -20.43 -12.33 -7.22
C LEU A 265 -20.04 -11.62 -5.93
N TYR A 266 -20.85 -11.79 -4.88
CA TYR A 266 -20.57 -11.22 -3.57
C TYR A 266 -19.24 -11.72 -3.01
N THR A 267 -18.95 -13.02 -3.11
CA THR A 267 -17.66 -13.57 -2.72
C THR A 267 -16.53 -12.87 -3.47
N SER A 268 -16.60 -12.79 -4.80
CA SER A 268 -15.56 -12.13 -5.62
C SER A 268 -15.35 -10.66 -5.25
N LEU A 269 -16.42 -9.89 -5.02
CA LEU A 269 -16.33 -8.48 -4.66
C LEU A 269 -15.83 -8.28 -3.22
N SER A 270 -16.25 -9.14 -2.29
CA SER A 270 -15.81 -9.08 -0.89
C SER A 270 -14.32 -9.40 -0.74
N GLU A 271 -13.80 -10.33 -1.54
CA GLU A 271 -12.37 -10.62 -1.56
C GLU A 271 -11.55 -9.44 -2.13
N TYR A 272 -12.06 -8.79 -3.19
CA TYR A 272 -11.47 -7.55 -3.68
C TYR A 272 -11.45 -6.48 -2.57
N ASP A 273 -12.56 -6.28 -1.88
CA ASP A 273 -12.69 -5.27 -0.83
C ASP A 273 -11.69 -5.54 0.31
N ALA A 274 -11.52 -6.81 0.71
CA ALA A 274 -10.56 -7.21 1.73
C ALA A 274 -9.10 -6.91 1.32
N GLU A 275 -8.71 -7.25 0.09
CA GLU A 275 -7.34 -7.02 -0.40
C GLU A 275 -7.05 -5.54 -0.70
N ALA A 276 -8.07 -4.80 -1.17
CA ALA A 276 -7.94 -3.39 -1.53
C ALA A 276 -8.11 -2.44 -0.32
N THR A 277 -8.41 -2.96 0.87
CA THR A 277 -8.82 -2.19 2.06
C THR A 277 -7.88 -1.03 2.39
N TYR A 278 -6.57 -1.22 2.27
CA TYR A 278 -5.56 -0.24 2.70
C TYR A 278 -5.15 0.77 1.62
N PHE A 279 -5.72 0.69 0.41
CA PHE A 279 -5.44 1.63 -0.66
C PHE A 279 -6.35 2.85 -0.62
N ASP A 280 -6.04 3.83 -1.46
CA ASP A 280 -6.84 5.06 -1.60
C ASP A 280 -8.33 4.74 -1.86
N GLU A 281 -9.21 5.42 -1.12
CA GLU A 281 -10.64 5.15 -1.13
C GLU A 281 -11.29 5.46 -2.48
N GLY A 282 -10.88 6.56 -3.12
CA GLY A 282 -11.40 6.94 -4.44
C GLY A 282 -10.98 5.93 -5.51
N VAL A 283 -9.71 5.54 -5.51
CA VAL A 283 -9.17 4.56 -6.45
C VAL A 283 -9.83 3.19 -6.25
N ARG A 284 -9.85 2.65 -5.02
CA ARG A 284 -10.39 1.31 -4.77
C ARG A 284 -11.88 1.24 -5.12
N SER A 285 -12.65 2.29 -4.86
CA SER A 285 -14.09 2.32 -5.15
C SER A 285 -14.35 2.39 -6.66
N ALA A 286 -13.59 3.20 -7.39
CA ALA A 286 -13.68 3.27 -8.85
C ALA A 286 -13.33 1.93 -9.50
N LYS A 287 -12.26 1.27 -9.05
CA LYS A 287 -11.84 -0.04 -9.55
C LYS A 287 -12.79 -1.16 -9.15
N ARG A 288 -13.38 -1.10 -7.94
CA ARG A 288 -14.44 -2.02 -7.51
C ARG A 288 -15.64 -1.95 -8.44
N LYS A 289 -16.12 -0.74 -8.76
CA LYS A 289 -17.24 -0.51 -9.68
C LYS A 289 -16.94 -1.06 -11.08
N HIS A 290 -15.73 -0.82 -11.59
CA HIS A 290 -15.29 -1.36 -12.88
C HIS A 290 -15.27 -2.89 -12.90
N LEU A 291 -14.81 -3.53 -11.82
CA LEU A 291 -14.86 -4.98 -11.65
C LEU A 291 -16.32 -5.47 -11.66
N GLU A 292 -17.20 -4.84 -10.90
CA GLU A 292 -18.62 -5.17 -10.82
C GLU A 292 -19.31 -5.08 -12.19
N GLU A 293 -19.06 -4.01 -12.96
CA GLU A 293 -19.57 -3.84 -14.32
C GLU A 293 -19.07 -4.94 -15.27
N LYS A 294 -17.79 -5.32 -15.19
CA LYS A 294 -17.22 -6.42 -15.98
C LYS A 294 -17.83 -7.78 -15.62
N LEU A 295 -18.01 -8.05 -14.33
CA LEU A 295 -18.64 -9.29 -13.87
C LEU A 295 -20.12 -9.35 -14.32
N LEU A 296 -20.84 -8.23 -14.22
CA LEU A 296 -22.21 -8.11 -14.73
C LEU A 296 -22.31 -8.39 -16.23
N GLN A 297 -21.39 -7.84 -17.03
CA GLN A 297 -21.33 -8.13 -18.46
C GLN A 297 -21.04 -9.60 -18.75
N LEU A 298 -20.17 -10.24 -17.96
CA LEU A 298 -19.84 -11.66 -18.10
C LEU A 298 -21.06 -12.56 -17.82
N VAL A 299 -21.86 -12.25 -16.79
CA VAL A 299 -23.00 -13.08 -16.37
C VAL A 299 -24.29 -12.78 -17.13
N GLN A 300 -24.34 -11.64 -17.85
CA GLN A 300 -25.51 -11.17 -18.60
C GLN A 300 -26.09 -12.22 -19.56
N PRO A 301 -25.30 -12.98 -20.36
CA PRO A 301 -25.84 -13.99 -21.26
C PRO A 301 -26.60 -15.10 -20.53
N ALA A 302 -26.07 -15.59 -19.39
CA ALA A 302 -26.74 -16.60 -18.57
C ALA A 302 -28.02 -16.04 -17.95
N TYR A 303 -27.99 -14.79 -17.47
CA TYR A 303 -29.18 -14.11 -16.96
C TYR A 303 -30.29 -14.00 -18.02
N GLN A 304 -29.93 -13.59 -19.25
CA GLN A 304 -30.87 -13.52 -20.36
C GLN A 304 -31.44 -14.89 -20.76
N SER A 305 -30.60 -15.94 -20.73
CA SER A 305 -31.06 -17.31 -20.99
C SER A 305 -32.08 -17.76 -19.94
N MET A 306 -31.81 -17.50 -18.64
CA MET A 306 -32.73 -17.83 -17.55
C MET A 306 -34.09 -17.12 -17.71
N LEU A 307 -34.08 -15.82 -18.05
CA LEU A 307 -35.30 -15.08 -18.37
C LEU A 307 -36.03 -15.65 -19.60
N GLY A 308 -35.27 -16.08 -20.60
CA GLY A 308 -35.79 -16.75 -21.78
C GLY A 308 -36.53 -18.04 -21.43
N HIS A 309 -35.95 -18.89 -20.59
CA HIS A 309 -36.58 -20.13 -20.11
C HIS A 309 -37.86 -19.85 -19.33
N LEU A 310 -37.81 -18.92 -18.37
CA LEU A 310 -38.99 -18.53 -17.58
C LEU A 310 -40.13 -18.04 -18.47
N ARG A 311 -39.83 -17.23 -19.49
CA ARG A 311 -40.82 -16.74 -20.44
C ARG A 311 -41.44 -17.86 -21.28
N ILE A 312 -40.61 -18.78 -21.78
CA ILE A 312 -41.08 -19.92 -22.60
C ILE A 312 -41.96 -20.83 -21.76
N GLU A 313 -41.50 -21.23 -20.58
CA GLU A 313 -42.24 -22.12 -19.66
C GLU A 313 -43.59 -21.50 -19.25
N THR A 314 -43.59 -20.22 -18.89
CA THR A 314 -44.84 -19.50 -18.57
C THR A 314 -45.81 -19.48 -19.75
N LEU A 315 -45.31 -19.22 -20.96
CA LEU A 315 -46.13 -19.13 -22.16
C LEU A 315 -46.70 -20.49 -22.57
N GLU A 316 -45.93 -21.57 -22.46
CA GLU A 316 -46.39 -22.93 -22.75
C GLU A 316 -47.47 -23.36 -21.75
N ASN A 317 -47.23 -23.14 -20.45
CA ASN A 317 -48.21 -23.43 -19.41
C ASN A 317 -49.50 -22.61 -19.60
N PHE A 318 -49.37 -21.33 -19.99
CA PHE A 318 -50.52 -20.48 -20.34
C PHE A 318 -51.31 -21.07 -21.52
N LYS A 319 -50.65 -21.45 -22.61
CA LYS A 319 -51.31 -22.01 -23.80
C LYS A 319 -52.06 -23.30 -23.46
N GLU A 320 -51.43 -24.22 -22.73
CA GLU A 320 -52.07 -25.48 -22.35
C GLU A 320 -53.29 -25.28 -21.45
N ALA A 321 -53.18 -24.39 -20.46
CA ALA A 321 -54.28 -24.11 -19.55
C ALA A 321 -55.42 -23.36 -20.24
N PHE A 322 -55.09 -22.43 -21.14
CA PHE A 322 -56.07 -21.70 -21.92
C PHE A 322 -56.81 -22.63 -22.89
N ASP A 323 -56.11 -23.50 -23.62
CA ASP A 323 -56.72 -24.50 -24.50
C ASP A 323 -57.64 -25.47 -23.73
N LYS A 324 -57.26 -25.85 -22.51
CA LYS A 324 -58.12 -26.66 -21.62
C LYS A 324 -59.37 -25.89 -21.18
N ALA A 325 -59.23 -24.62 -20.80
CA ALA A 325 -60.34 -23.77 -20.38
C ALA A 325 -61.35 -23.53 -21.52
N LEU A 326 -60.86 -23.33 -22.76
CA LEU A 326 -61.70 -23.17 -23.95
C LEU A 326 -62.46 -24.44 -24.36
N LYS A 327 -61.97 -25.63 -23.98
CA LYS A 327 -62.67 -26.90 -24.19
C LYS A 327 -63.73 -27.19 -23.11
N GLY A 328 -63.75 -26.41 -22.03
CA GLY A 328 -64.80 -26.47 -21.01
C GLY A 328 -65.94 -25.49 -21.29
N ASP A 329 -66.86 -25.36 -20.33
CA ASP A 329 -68.01 -24.44 -20.43
C ASP A 329 -67.67 -22.97 -20.05
N GLU A 330 -66.39 -22.64 -19.83
CA GLU A 330 -65.96 -21.27 -19.50
C GLU A 330 -66.00 -20.37 -20.75
N GLY A 331 -66.66 -19.21 -20.67
CA GLY A 331 -66.66 -18.23 -21.75
C GLY A 331 -65.27 -17.61 -21.99
N PHE A 332 -64.89 -17.39 -23.25
CA PHE A 332 -63.57 -16.93 -23.69
C PHE A 332 -62.99 -15.77 -22.84
N SER A 333 -63.79 -14.73 -22.57
CA SER A 333 -63.35 -13.56 -21.80
C SER A 333 -62.95 -13.90 -20.36
N VAL A 334 -63.66 -14.84 -19.74
CA VAL A 334 -63.40 -15.29 -18.36
C VAL A 334 -62.15 -16.17 -18.33
N ALA A 335 -62.06 -17.14 -19.26
CA ALA A 335 -60.91 -18.01 -19.40
C ALA A 335 -59.61 -17.22 -19.65
N ALA A 336 -59.67 -16.21 -20.54
CA ALA A 336 -58.51 -15.38 -20.88
C ALA A 336 -58.02 -14.56 -19.68
N ARG A 337 -58.93 -13.87 -18.98
CA ARG A 337 -58.57 -13.06 -17.81
C ARG A 337 -57.92 -13.90 -16.71
N LYS A 338 -58.54 -15.04 -16.37
CA LYS A 338 -58.06 -15.97 -15.35
C LYS A 338 -56.68 -16.54 -15.68
N CYS A 339 -56.46 -16.96 -16.92
CA CYS A 339 -55.16 -17.47 -17.35
C CYS A 339 -54.09 -16.38 -17.33
N ILE A 340 -54.39 -15.17 -17.82
CA ILE A 340 -53.44 -14.04 -17.80
C ILE A 340 -53.03 -13.73 -16.35
N GLU A 341 -53.99 -13.53 -15.44
CA GLU A 341 -53.69 -13.21 -14.04
C GLU A 341 -52.83 -14.29 -13.37
N THR A 342 -53.16 -15.56 -13.59
CA THR A 342 -52.44 -16.69 -12.98
C THR A 342 -51.00 -16.80 -13.48
N TYR A 343 -50.79 -16.73 -14.79
CA TYR A 343 -49.47 -16.95 -15.38
C TYR A 343 -48.58 -15.72 -15.34
N MET A 344 -49.15 -14.50 -15.33
CA MET A 344 -48.39 -13.30 -15.01
C MET A 344 -47.89 -13.34 -13.56
N ALA A 345 -48.74 -13.72 -12.59
CA ALA A 345 -48.30 -13.88 -11.20
C ALA A 345 -47.21 -14.97 -11.05
N SER A 346 -47.31 -16.06 -11.82
CA SER A 346 -46.27 -17.10 -11.87
C SER A 346 -44.95 -16.59 -12.45
N PHE A 347 -45.00 -15.79 -13.52
CA PHE A 347 -43.82 -15.17 -14.10
C PHE A 347 -43.17 -14.20 -13.12
N ASP A 348 -43.96 -13.31 -12.50
CA ASP A 348 -43.47 -12.32 -11.54
C ASP A 348 -42.80 -13.00 -10.33
N ALA A 349 -43.38 -14.09 -9.84
CA ALA A 349 -42.78 -14.89 -8.76
C ALA A 349 -41.44 -15.55 -9.18
N GLY A 350 -41.35 -16.05 -10.42
CA GLY A 350 -40.10 -16.59 -10.97
C GLY A 350 -39.05 -15.51 -11.21
N TYR A 351 -39.47 -14.35 -11.70
CA TYR A 351 -38.63 -13.19 -11.98
C TYR A 351 -38.03 -12.60 -10.71
N ALA A 352 -38.80 -12.51 -9.62
CA ALA A 352 -38.30 -12.11 -8.31
C ALA A 352 -37.17 -13.03 -7.78
N GLY A 353 -37.13 -14.29 -8.21
CA GLY A 353 -36.06 -15.24 -7.89
C GLY A 353 -34.78 -15.05 -8.73
N ILE A 354 -34.84 -14.21 -9.77
CA ILE A 354 -33.76 -13.89 -10.71
C ILE A 354 -33.24 -12.47 -10.46
N GLU A 355 -34.11 -11.52 -10.11
CA GLU A 355 -33.82 -10.08 -9.98
C GLU A 355 -32.98 -9.71 -8.76
N SER A 356 -32.72 -10.61 -7.83
CA SER A 356 -31.83 -10.31 -6.71
C SER A 356 -30.47 -9.90 -7.27
N PHE A 357 -30.12 -8.62 -7.17
CA PHE A 357 -28.82 -8.01 -7.38
C PHE A 357 -28.76 -6.77 -6.48
#